data_AF-A0A954MN34-F1
#
_entry.id   AF-A0A954MN34-F1
#
_cell.length_a   1.000
_cell.length_b   1.000
_cell.length_c   1.000
_cell.angle_alpha   90.00
_cell.angle_beta   90.00
_cell.angle_gamma   90.00
#
_symmetry.space_group_name_H-M   'P 1'
#
loop_
_entity.id
_entity.type
_entity.pdbx_description
1 polymer ?
#
loop_
_entity_poly.entity_id
_entity_poly.type
_entity_poly.pdbx_seq_one_letter_code
_entity_poly.pdbx_strand_id
1 'polypeptide(L)'
;MLQRTIALVQRSLRVDSRDIRPHLFRMALPGIFIVTLIMMQMDNGLRSAPGRSLLGWLVTYDYLFITFAAATFFATAISEEREQQTLGLLQMAGVGPLALLLGKWFPRLWSGILLLLVQLPFTLLCVTLGGVMWNQVMALFACLLAHLLLVSSIALVCSVWSRTSSAACGWATFTIVAMHLGVWIGSSLLNAPTPPVPTAWLDHFLGANRLFRIMEIAFDEPILSYQVWSNLGVSLMLSGIAWGTFALVQEKQEFAASPAARKVDGSPRVSRRAWQWSPLIWQGFYQVVGGPMYLVGRMIVHFLTVMALLMWMSSWGGTIDSEEFAGVLIFWGVFAWVCEGAYVASQVFRGEIAGQTWSTLCLLPRSLPEIAYPRLLGALTALVPAIGCIGFGLWLVLDDFVDVLDEDEFWMILFYFSAQVVLGWHLTTLFSITIDWSAWPISIFLATVVVVLANICLMVCIETAATGSGEQALVWLVGMATYGASGVVHVLIGSRLTSRLGE
;
A
#
# COMPACT_ATOMS: atom_id res chain seq x y z
N MET A 1 -8.54 -35.89 7.48
CA MET A 1 -8.56 -34.44 7.19
C MET A 1 -7.34 -33.74 7.80
N LEU A 2 -7.20 -33.71 9.14
CA LEU A 2 -6.10 -33.05 9.87
C LEU A 2 -4.67 -33.43 9.43
N GLN A 3 -4.37 -34.72 9.23
CA GLN A 3 -3.03 -35.15 8.80
C GLN A 3 -2.61 -34.57 7.44
N ARG A 4 -3.54 -34.44 6.49
CA ARG A 4 -3.27 -33.85 5.17
C ARG A 4 -3.02 -32.34 5.29
N THR A 5 -3.81 -31.64 6.10
CA THR A 5 -3.63 -30.21 6.38
C THR A 5 -2.27 -29.94 7.01
N ILE A 6 -1.89 -30.71 8.04
CA ILE A 6 -0.61 -30.56 8.73
C ILE A 6 0.56 -30.82 7.78
N ALA A 7 0.47 -31.85 6.93
CA ALA A 7 1.50 -32.15 5.94
C ALA A 7 1.70 -31.01 4.93
N LEU A 8 0.59 -30.39 4.46
CA LEU A 8 0.65 -29.23 3.57
C LEU A 8 1.26 -27.99 4.25
N VAL A 9 0.85 -27.71 5.49
CA VAL A 9 1.43 -26.62 6.29
C VAL A 9 2.93 -26.84 6.49
N GLN A 10 3.34 -28.05 6.89
CA GLN A 10 4.74 -28.38 7.13
C GLN A 10 5.58 -28.26 5.85
N ARG A 11 5.06 -28.73 4.71
CA ARG A 11 5.71 -28.55 3.41
C ARG A 11 5.89 -27.06 3.11
N SER A 12 4.84 -26.27 3.27
CA SER A 12 4.85 -24.84 2.95
C SER A 12 5.84 -24.08 3.85
N LEU A 13 5.86 -24.37 5.16
CA LEU A 13 6.82 -23.77 6.09
C LEU A 13 8.28 -24.14 5.79
N ARG A 14 8.55 -25.38 5.37
CA ARG A 14 9.92 -25.77 4.96
C ARG A 14 10.37 -25.09 3.68
N VAL A 15 9.44 -24.82 2.75
CA VAL A 15 9.75 -24.08 1.52
C VAL A 15 10.02 -22.62 1.89
N ASP A 16 9.14 -21.99 2.67
CA ASP A 16 9.29 -20.61 3.14
C ASP A 16 10.58 -20.40 3.95
N SER A 17 10.96 -21.36 4.78
CA SER A 17 12.20 -21.28 5.57
C SER A 17 13.46 -21.35 4.70
N ARG A 18 13.39 -22.01 3.54
CA ARG A 18 14.52 -22.18 2.61
C ARG A 18 14.64 -21.01 1.63
N ASP A 19 13.56 -20.25 1.43
CA ASP A 19 13.60 -19.06 0.60
C ASP A 19 14.23 -17.90 1.41
N ILE A 20 15.19 -17.20 0.81
CA ILE A 20 15.85 -16.05 1.44
C ILE A 20 14.95 -14.80 1.40
N ARG A 21 14.04 -14.73 0.43
CA ARG A 21 13.23 -13.52 0.17
C ARG A 21 12.34 -13.13 1.34
N PRO A 22 11.58 -14.04 2.00
CA PRO A 22 10.77 -13.71 3.16
C PRO A 22 11.63 -13.24 4.35
N HIS A 23 12.82 -13.81 4.52
CA HIS A 23 13.74 -13.40 5.58
C HIS A 23 14.32 -12.01 5.33
N LEU A 24 14.66 -11.69 4.09
CA LEU A 24 15.11 -10.35 3.72
C LEU A 24 14.00 -9.30 3.94
N PHE A 25 12.76 -9.65 3.61
CA PHE A 25 11.60 -8.79 3.87
C PHE A 25 11.38 -8.58 5.38
N ARG A 26 11.54 -9.63 6.20
CA ARG A 26 11.48 -9.53 7.67
C ARG A 26 12.60 -8.65 8.24
N MET A 27 13.79 -8.61 7.62
CA MET A 27 14.90 -7.76 8.06
C MET A 27 14.69 -6.26 7.75
N ALA A 28 13.84 -5.92 6.78
CA ALA A 28 13.59 -4.53 6.42
C ALA A 28 13.01 -3.71 7.57
N LEU A 29 12.10 -4.31 8.34
CA LEU A 29 11.37 -3.62 9.41
C LEU A 29 12.26 -3.31 10.64
N PRO A 30 13.06 -4.26 11.18
CA PRO A 30 14.15 -3.97 12.11
C PRO A 30 15.16 -2.95 11.58
N GLY A 31 15.45 -2.97 10.27
CA GLY A 31 16.31 -1.96 9.65
C GLY A 31 15.75 -0.55 9.83
N ILE A 32 14.46 -0.35 9.55
CA ILE A 32 13.76 0.92 9.80
C ILE A 32 13.85 1.29 11.29
N PHE A 33 13.70 0.34 12.20
CA PHE A 33 13.77 0.58 13.64
C PHE A 33 15.14 1.04 14.11
N ILE A 34 16.21 0.39 13.65
CA ILE A 34 17.59 0.80 13.95
C ILE A 34 17.83 2.23 13.46
N VAL A 35 17.39 2.54 12.24
CA VAL A 35 17.53 3.88 11.68
C VAL A 35 16.76 4.92 12.52
N THR A 36 15.53 4.61 12.96
CA THR A 36 14.76 5.51 13.83
C THR A 36 15.40 5.70 15.20
N LEU A 37 16.08 4.68 15.73
CA LEU A 37 16.84 4.78 16.97
C LEU A 37 18.04 5.73 16.79
N ILE A 38 18.78 5.59 15.68
CA ILE A 38 19.89 6.50 15.35
C ILE A 38 19.39 7.94 15.28
N MET A 39 18.27 8.19 14.61
CA MET A 39 17.65 9.51 14.56
C MET A 39 17.32 10.08 15.94
N MET A 40 16.73 9.25 16.78
CA MET A 40 16.38 9.69 18.13
C MET A 40 17.62 9.95 19.00
N GLN A 41 18.72 9.27 18.72
CA GLN A 41 19.99 9.50 19.42
C GLN A 41 20.68 10.79 18.95
N MET A 42 20.46 11.20 17.70
CA MET A 42 21.06 12.43 17.16
C MET A 42 20.35 13.68 17.71
N ASP A 43 19.03 13.60 17.88
CA ASP A 43 18.16 14.64 18.46
C ASP A 43 18.34 14.78 19.99
N ASN A 44 19.58 14.98 20.45
CA ASN A 44 20.06 14.99 21.84
C ASN A 44 19.41 16.04 22.78
N GLY A 45 18.40 16.79 22.33
CA GLY A 45 17.80 17.90 23.07
C GLY A 45 16.42 17.59 23.65
N LEU A 46 16.32 17.48 24.98
CA LEU A 46 15.11 17.79 25.76
C LEU A 46 13.85 16.91 25.60
N ARG A 47 13.90 15.71 25.03
CA ARG A 47 12.74 14.79 25.10
C ARG A 47 12.62 14.17 26.50
N SER A 48 11.58 14.56 27.24
CA SER A 48 11.36 14.11 28.63
C SER A 48 11.02 12.61 28.77
N ALA A 49 10.72 11.90 27.67
CA ALA A 49 10.42 10.46 27.66
C ALA A 49 10.88 9.79 26.34
N PRO A 50 12.19 9.55 26.17
CA PRO A 50 12.76 9.03 24.91
C PRO A 50 12.17 7.68 24.52
N GLY A 51 12.10 6.71 25.45
CA GLY A 51 11.57 5.37 25.17
C GLY A 51 10.10 5.35 24.73
N ARG A 52 9.28 6.28 25.24
CA ARG A 52 7.88 6.44 24.83
C ARG A 52 7.75 6.95 23.40
N SER A 53 8.57 7.94 23.03
CA SER A 53 8.56 8.48 21.67
C SER A 53 9.03 7.43 20.66
N LEU A 54 10.03 6.62 21.03
CA LEU A 54 10.50 5.50 20.21
C LEU A 54 9.39 4.48 20.02
N LEU A 55 8.76 4.03 21.11
CA LEU A 55 7.60 3.13 21.06
C LEU A 55 6.48 3.70 20.17
N GLY A 56 6.25 5.00 20.25
CA GLY A 56 5.35 5.75 19.37
C GLY A 56 5.54 5.42 17.90
N TRP A 57 6.75 5.69 17.41
CA TRP A 57 7.13 5.45 16.03
C TRP A 57 7.09 3.97 15.65
N LEU A 58 7.59 3.07 16.52
CA LEU A 58 7.58 1.63 16.25
C LEU A 58 6.16 1.13 15.99
N VAL A 59 5.22 1.48 16.87
CA VAL A 59 3.83 1.04 16.77
C VAL A 59 3.15 1.57 15.51
N THR A 60 3.39 2.84 15.15
CA THR A 60 2.84 3.41 13.92
C THR A 60 3.38 2.67 12.70
N TYR A 61 4.67 2.38 12.64
CA TYR A 61 5.26 1.61 11.55
C TYR A 61 4.74 0.18 11.51
N ASP A 62 4.61 -0.50 12.64
CA ASP A 62 4.08 -1.87 12.72
C ASP A 62 2.64 -1.95 12.24
N TYR A 63 1.81 -1.02 12.70
CA TYR A 63 0.42 -0.95 12.32
C TYR A 63 0.26 -0.74 10.81
N LEU A 64 1.00 0.22 10.24
CA LEU A 64 1.00 0.48 8.80
C LEU A 64 1.50 -0.75 8.04
N PHE A 65 2.63 -1.32 8.44
CA PHE A 65 3.24 -2.47 7.77
C PHE A 65 2.31 -3.68 7.75
N ILE A 66 1.68 -4.03 8.88
CA ILE A 66 0.72 -5.13 8.98
C ILE A 66 -0.47 -4.89 8.05
N THR A 67 -0.99 -3.67 8.03
CA THR A 67 -2.14 -3.29 7.21
C THR A 67 -1.82 -3.41 5.71
N PHE A 68 -0.65 -2.95 5.28
CA PHE A 68 -0.16 -3.13 3.92
C PHE A 68 0.14 -4.59 3.57
N ALA A 69 0.79 -5.33 4.47
CA ALA A 69 1.08 -6.75 4.29
C ALA A 69 -0.22 -7.56 4.14
N ALA A 70 -1.26 -7.22 4.89
CA ALA A 70 -2.57 -7.85 4.77
C ALA A 70 -3.23 -7.59 3.41
N ALA A 71 -3.24 -6.35 2.94
CA ALA A 71 -3.78 -5.98 1.64
C ALA A 71 -3.05 -6.64 0.45
N THR A 72 -1.78 -7.03 0.66
CA THR A 72 -0.92 -7.60 -0.38
C THR A 72 -0.70 -9.10 -0.19
N PHE A 73 0.15 -9.46 0.76
CA PHE A 73 0.65 -10.80 1.00
C PHE A 73 -0.44 -11.77 1.46
N PHE A 74 -1.40 -11.32 2.27
CA PHE A 74 -2.50 -12.21 2.69
C PHE A 74 -3.60 -12.31 1.63
N ALA A 75 -3.83 -11.24 0.86
CA ALA A 75 -4.82 -11.22 -0.21
C ALA A 75 -4.46 -12.12 -1.41
N THR A 76 -3.18 -12.46 -1.59
CA THR A 76 -2.74 -13.39 -2.64
C THR A 76 -2.77 -14.87 -2.23
N ALA A 77 -3.18 -15.21 -1.00
CA ALA A 77 -3.04 -16.56 -0.45
C ALA A 77 -3.71 -17.67 -1.27
N ILE A 78 -4.88 -17.36 -1.82
CA ILE A 78 -5.70 -18.30 -2.59
C ILE A 78 -5.86 -17.83 -4.03
N SER A 79 -5.90 -16.52 -4.26
CA SER A 79 -6.11 -15.94 -5.58
C SER A 79 -4.96 -16.24 -6.54
N GLU A 80 -3.73 -16.34 -6.04
CA GLU A 80 -2.57 -16.72 -6.84
C GLU A 80 -2.67 -18.15 -7.39
N GLU A 81 -3.09 -19.09 -6.55
CA GLU A 81 -3.21 -20.50 -6.91
C GLU A 81 -4.40 -20.75 -7.83
N ARG A 82 -5.37 -19.83 -7.80
CA ARG A 82 -6.44 -19.78 -8.80
C ARG A 82 -5.93 -19.24 -10.13
N GLU A 83 -5.16 -18.14 -10.08
CA GLU A 83 -4.60 -17.50 -11.26
C GLU A 83 -3.65 -18.46 -12.02
N GLN A 84 -2.87 -19.26 -11.29
CA GLN A 84 -1.99 -20.29 -11.87
C GLN A 84 -2.71 -21.59 -12.26
N GLN A 85 -4.03 -21.68 -12.12
CA GLN A 85 -4.84 -22.89 -12.38
C GLN A 85 -4.41 -24.16 -11.62
N THR A 86 -3.61 -24.02 -10.56
CA THR A 86 -3.14 -25.14 -9.73
C THR A 86 -4.19 -25.59 -8.72
N LEU A 87 -5.16 -24.73 -8.40
CA LEU A 87 -6.22 -25.02 -7.45
C LEU A 87 -7.07 -26.24 -7.89
N GLY A 88 -7.36 -26.37 -9.18
CA GLY A 88 -8.10 -27.52 -9.73
C GLY A 88 -7.32 -28.83 -9.61
N LEU A 89 -6.01 -28.80 -9.90
CA LEU A 89 -5.12 -29.96 -9.79
C LEU A 89 -5.01 -30.46 -8.33
N LEU A 90 -4.88 -29.52 -7.38
CA LEU A 90 -4.81 -29.87 -5.94
C LEU A 90 -6.09 -30.52 -5.44
N GLN A 91 -7.25 -30.18 -6.01
CA GLN A 91 -8.52 -30.78 -5.64
C GLN A 91 -8.76 -32.13 -6.30
N MET A 92 -8.32 -32.32 -7.54
CA MET A 92 -8.28 -33.65 -8.17
C MET A 92 -7.42 -34.64 -7.34
N ALA A 93 -6.39 -34.14 -6.66
CA ALA A 93 -5.60 -34.91 -5.70
C ALA A 93 -6.32 -35.20 -4.36
N GLY A 94 -7.60 -34.84 -4.23
CA GLY A 94 -8.43 -35.13 -3.05
C GLY A 94 -8.09 -34.28 -1.82
N VAL A 95 -7.50 -33.09 -2.01
CA VAL A 95 -7.31 -32.13 -0.93
C VAL A 95 -8.62 -31.37 -0.70
N GLY A 96 -9.18 -31.52 0.51
CA GLY A 96 -10.43 -30.84 0.87
C GLY A 96 -10.29 -29.31 0.91
N PRO A 97 -11.37 -28.55 0.61
CA PRO A 97 -11.38 -27.08 0.63
C PRO A 97 -10.79 -26.44 1.89
N LEU A 98 -11.18 -26.95 3.06
CA LEU A 98 -10.70 -26.46 4.36
C LEU A 98 -9.21 -26.74 4.57
N ALA A 99 -8.73 -27.90 4.10
CA ALA A 99 -7.32 -28.26 4.19
C ALA A 99 -6.46 -27.36 3.30
N LEU A 100 -7.00 -26.93 2.14
CA LEU A 100 -6.34 -26.00 1.23
C LEU A 100 -6.28 -24.59 1.81
N LEU A 101 -7.42 -24.08 2.31
CA LEU A 101 -7.49 -22.75 2.94
C LEU A 101 -6.54 -22.62 4.13
N LEU A 102 -6.65 -23.52 5.11
CA LEU A 102 -5.77 -23.51 6.28
C LEU A 102 -4.31 -23.80 5.90
N GLY A 103 -4.09 -24.70 4.94
CA GLY A 103 -2.76 -25.08 4.47
C GLY A 103 -1.93 -23.93 3.89
N LYS A 104 -2.58 -22.88 3.37
CA LYS A 104 -1.92 -21.71 2.76
C LYS A 104 -2.03 -20.43 3.57
N TRP A 105 -3.15 -20.22 4.25
CA TRP A 105 -3.31 -19.07 5.13
C TRP A 105 -2.42 -19.15 6.37
N PHE A 106 -2.32 -20.34 6.99
CA PHE A 106 -1.56 -20.50 8.24
C PHE A 106 -0.04 -20.24 8.08
N PRO A 107 0.66 -20.75 7.04
CA PRO A 107 2.07 -20.40 6.84
C PRO A 107 2.31 -18.89 6.66
N ARG A 108 1.41 -18.19 5.95
CA ARG A 108 1.50 -16.74 5.77
C ARG A 108 1.24 -15.98 7.08
N LEU A 109 0.29 -16.45 7.87
CA LEU A 109 0.03 -15.92 9.21
C LEU A 109 1.20 -16.14 10.16
N TRP A 110 1.81 -17.33 10.13
CA TRP A 110 3.02 -17.62 10.89
C TRP A 110 4.17 -16.69 10.52
N SER A 111 4.35 -16.41 9.23
CA SER A 111 5.31 -15.41 8.76
C SER A 111 5.05 -14.01 9.35
N GLY A 112 3.78 -13.58 9.43
CA GLY A 112 3.39 -12.33 10.07
C GLY A 112 3.64 -12.30 11.58
N ILE A 113 3.41 -13.41 12.28
CA ILE A 113 3.74 -13.55 13.71
C ILE A 113 5.24 -13.47 13.93
N LEU A 114 6.04 -14.15 13.10
CA LEU A 114 7.50 -14.07 13.18
C LEU A 114 7.99 -12.63 12.96
N LEU A 115 7.36 -11.89 12.06
CA LEU A 115 7.66 -10.48 11.84
C LEU A 115 7.43 -9.65 13.11
N LEU A 116 6.31 -9.83 13.82
CA LEU A 116 6.08 -9.21 15.13
C LEU A 116 7.12 -9.65 16.17
N LEU A 117 7.47 -10.94 16.20
CA LEU A 117 8.39 -11.49 17.19
C LEU A 117 9.81 -10.93 17.03
N VAL A 118 10.24 -10.66 15.80
CA VAL A 118 11.53 -10.03 15.49
C VAL A 118 11.64 -8.61 16.07
N GLN A 119 10.52 -7.95 16.36
CA GLN A 119 10.47 -6.59 16.91
C GLN A 119 10.59 -6.55 18.44
N LEU A 120 10.36 -7.68 19.12
CA LEU A 120 10.48 -7.79 20.57
C LEU A 120 11.77 -7.15 21.13
N PRO A 121 12.98 -7.46 20.66
CA PRO A 121 14.20 -6.84 21.19
C PRO A 121 14.18 -5.31 21.12
N PHE A 122 13.62 -4.72 20.06
CA PHE A 122 13.53 -3.26 19.91
C PHE A 122 12.50 -2.64 20.87
N THR A 123 11.36 -3.31 21.07
CA THR A 123 10.37 -2.87 22.07
C THR A 123 10.90 -2.98 23.50
N LEU A 124 11.76 -3.98 23.79
CA LEU A 124 12.43 -4.11 25.08
C LEU A 124 13.44 -2.99 25.32
N LEU A 125 14.14 -2.53 24.27
CA LEU A 125 15.00 -1.35 24.37
C LEU A 125 14.21 -0.09 24.76
N CYS A 126 12.95 0.06 24.31
CA CYS A 126 12.08 1.17 24.72
C CYS A 126 11.83 1.18 26.23
N VAL A 127 11.65 0.00 26.84
CA VAL A 127 11.47 -0.14 28.29
C VAL A 127 12.73 0.29 29.02
N THR A 128 13.91 -0.07 28.51
CA THR A 128 15.19 0.34 29.11
C THR A 128 15.50 1.82 28.96
N LEU A 129 15.01 2.47 27.89
CA LEU A 129 15.14 3.91 27.65
C LEU A 129 14.21 4.76 28.53
N GLY A 130 13.29 4.12 29.27
CA GLY A 130 12.37 4.78 30.20
C GLY A 130 11.11 5.36 29.55
N GLY A 131 10.06 5.54 30.36
CA GLY A 131 8.76 6.06 29.92
C GLY A 131 7.79 5.02 29.36
N VAL A 132 8.11 3.72 29.44
CA VAL A 132 7.26 2.61 28.99
C VAL A 132 7.25 1.50 30.05
N MET A 133 6.06 1.01 30.41
CA MET A 133 5.88 -0.12 31.33
C MET A 133 5.82 -1.46 30.60
N TRP A 134 6.25 -2.55 31.25
CA TRP A 134 6.14 -3.91 30.71
C TRP A 134 4.71 -4.28 30.29
N ASN A 135 3.72 -3.84 31.07
CA ASN A 135 2.32 -4.10 30.81
C ASN A 135 1.83 -3.45 29.50
N GLN A 136 2.34 -2.25 29.17
CA GLN A 136 2.04 -1.55 27.91
C GLN A 136 2.58 -2.33 26.71
N VAL A 137 3.79 -2.90 26.82
CA VAL A 137 4.40 -3.72 25.76
C VAL A 137 3.57 -4.99 25.51
N MET A 138 3.16 -5.69 26.57
CA MET A 138 2.32 -6.89 26.40
C MET A 138 0.95 -6.56 25.80
N ALA A 139 0.31 -5.47 26.25
CA ALA A 139 -0.96 -5.00 25.69
C ALA A 139 -0.84 -4.61 24.20
N LEU A 140 0.28 -3.98 23.84
CA LEU A 140 0.60 -3.63 22.46
C LEU A 140 0.71 -4.87 21.56
N PHE A 141 1.51 -5.88 21.96
CA PHE A 141 1.65 -7.11 21.17
C PHE A 141 0.33 -7.87 21.04
N ALA A 142 -0.48 -7.93 22.10
CA ALA A 142 -1.82 -8.52 22.03
C ALA A 142 -2.72 -7.76 21.03
N CYS A 143 -2.65 -6.43 21.02
CA CYS A 143 -3.39 -5.58 20.09
C CYS A 143 -2.93 -5.78 18.64
N LEU A 144 -1.62 -5.75 18.37
CA LEU A 144 -1.06 -5.96 17.03
C LEU A 144 -1.32 -7.36 16.50
N LEU A 145 -1.25 -8.39 17.35
CA LEU A 145 -1.60 -9.76 16.97
C LEU A 145 -3.08 -9.90 16.59
N ALA A 146 -3.97 -9.27 17.37
CA ALA A 146 -5.40 -9.29 17.06
C ALA A 146 -5.71 -8.51 15.77
N HIS A 147 -5.03 -7.39 15.52
CA HIS A 147 -5.10 -6.65 14.26
C HIS A 147 -4.61 -7.50 13.09
N LEU A 148 -3.44 -8.12 13.20
CA LEU A 148 -2.89 -9.03 12.17
C LEU A 148 -3.90 -10.13 11.81
N LEU A 149 -4.52 -10.76 12.81
CA LEU A 149 -5.55 -11.78 12.61
C LEU A 149 -6.77 -11.22 11.88
N LEU A 150 -7.32 -10.09 12.33
CA LEU A 150 -8.48 -9.44 11.72
C LEU A 150 -8.22 -9.12 10.24
N VAL A 151 -7.13 -8.40 9.95
CA VAL A 151 -6.87 -7.94 8.57
C VAL A 151 -6.49 -9.13 7.66
N SER A 152 -5.81 -10.15 8.19
CA SER A 152 -5.55 -11.39 7.44
C SER A 152 -6.82 -12.15 7.06
N SER A 153 -7.85 -12.16 7.92
CA SER A 153 -9.14 -12.79 7.63
C SER A 153 -9.95 -12.00 6.61
N ILE A 154 -9.93 -10.67 6.67
CA ILE A 154 -10.54 -9.81 5.63
C ILE A 154 -9.89 -10.08 4.27
N ALA A 155 -8.55 -10.10 4.25
CA ALA A 155 -7.79 -10.37 3.04
C ALA A 155 -8.06 -11.78 2.47
N LEU A 156 -8.24 -12.78 3.35
CA LEU A 156 -8.62 -14.14 2.95
C LEU A 156 -9.99 -14.17 2.28
N VAL A 157 -11.00 -13.50 2.86
CA VAL A 157 -12.34 -13.39 2.25
C VAL A 157 -12.26 -12.75 0.86
N CYS A 158 -11.53 -11.64 0.73
CA CYS A 158 -11.31 -10.97 -0.55
C CYS A 158 -10.57 -11.86 -1.56
N SER A 159 -9.61 -12.66 -1.09
CA SER A 159 -8.88 -13.63 -1.89
C SER A 159 -9.79 -14.76 -2.41
N VAL A 160 -10.79 -15.18 -1.63
CA VAL A 160 -11.74 -16.24 -2.00
C VAL A 160 -12.79 -15.75 -2.99
N TRP A 161 -13.14 -14.47 -3.02
CA TRP A 161 -14.07 -13.95 -4.03
C TRP A 161 -13.41 -13.55 -5.35
N SER A 162 -12.10 -13.27 -5.32
CA SER A 162 -11.39 -12.77 -6.49
C SER A 162 -10.90 -13.89 -7.42
N ARG A 163 -10.90 -13.59 -8.73
CA ARG A 163 -10.36 -14.46 -9.78
C ARG A 163 -8.88 -14.24 -10.06
N THR A 164 -8.41 -13.01 -9.90
CA THR A 164 -7.02 -12.61 -10.11
C THR A 164 -6.43 -12.07 -8.81
N SER A 165 -5.13 -12.24 -8.63
CA SER A 165 -4.40 -11.72 -7.46
C SER A 165 -4.48 -10.20 -7.39
N SER A 166 -4.48 -9.52 -8.54
CA SER A 166 -4.61 -8.06 -8.62
C SER A 166 -5.96 -7.55 -8.11
N ALA A 167 -7.05 -8.24 -8.46
CA ALA A 167 -8.39 -7.91 -7.96
C ALA A 167 -8.51 -8.21 -6.46
N ALA A 168 -7.92 -9.32 -5.99
CA ALA A 168 -7.91 -9.66 -4.57
C ALA A 168 -7.25 -8.58 -3.73
N CYS A 169 -6.06 -8.12 -4.13
CA CYS A 169 -5.37 -7.03 -3.47
C CYS A 169 -6.15 -5.71 -3.54
N GLY A 170 -6.78 -5.41 -4.69
CA GLY A 170 -7.61 -4.22 -4.85
C GLY A 170 -8.80 -4.20 -3.89
N TRP A 171 -9.56 -5.30 -3.81
CA TRP A 171 -10.69 -5.43 -2.88
C TRP A 171 -10.24 -5.43 -1.42
N ALA A 172 -9.14 -6.11 -1.08
CA ALA A 172 -8.60 -6.09 0.27
C ALA A 172 -8.16 -4.67 0.68
N THR A 173 -7.43 -3.96 -0.18
CA THR A 173 -7.04 -2.57 0.08
C THR A 173 -8.26 -1.67 0.23
N PHE A 174 -9.23 -1.78 -0.70
CA PHE A 174 -10.45 -0.98 -0.66
C PHE A 174 -11.25 -1.22 0.61
N THR A 175 -11.45 -2.48 1.02
CA THR A 175 -12.20 -2.80 2.25
C THR A 175 -11.51 -2.29 3.50
N ILE A 176 -10.19 -2.44 3.61
CA ILE A 176 -9.41 -1.94 4.74
C ILE A 176 -9.46 -0.41 4.80
N VAL A 177 -9.20 0.27 3.68
CA VAL A 177 -9.24 1.74 3.60
C VAL A 177 -10.65 2.26 3.87
N ALA A 178 -11.68 1.62 3.31
CA ALA A 178 -13.07 1.99 3.57
C ALA A 178 -13.46 1.80 5.05
N MET A 179 -12.90 0.82 5.76
CA MET A 179 -13.10 0.69 7.20
C MET A 179 -12.47 1.87 7.96
N HIS A 180 -11.23 2.25 7.64
CA HIS A 180 -10.58 3.41 8.25
C HIS A 180 -11.30 4.73 7.95
N LEU A 181 -11.61 4.97 6.67
CA LEU A 181 -12.32 6.17 6.24
C LEU A 181 -13.76 6.21 6.79
N GLY A 182 -14.43 5.05 6.89
CA GLY A 182 -15.79 4.96 7.39
C GLY A 182 -15.92 5.39 8.85
N VAL A 183 -14.95 5.03 9.71
CA VAL A 183 -14.89 5.54 11.10
C VAL A 183 -14.73 7.05 11.11
N TRP A 184 -13.79 7.55 10.32
CA TRP A 184 -13.45 8.97 10.31
C TRP A 184 -14.58 9.86 9.75
N ILE A 185 -15.21 9.45 8.66
CA ILE A 185 -16.37 10.13 8.08
C ILE A 185 -17.54 10.07 9.07
N GLY A 186 -17.77 8.90 9.68
CA GLY A 186 -18.84 8.71 10.66
C GLY A 186 -18.69 9.61 11.88
N SER A 187 -17.49 9.71 12.46
CA SER A 187 -17.24 10.61 13.60
C SER A 187 -17.39 12.08 13.22
N SER A 188 -16.97 12.47 12.02
CA SER A 188 -16.99 13.87 11.57
C SER A 188 -18.40 14.35 11.19
N LEU A 189 -19.19 13.53 10.51
CA LEU A 189 -20.56 13.90 10.11
C LEU A 189 -21.51 14.06 11.28
N LEU A 190 -21.24 13.39 12.41
CA LEU A 190 -22.15 13.35 13.55
C LEU A 190 -21.88 14.46 14.58
N ASN A 191 -20.80 15.26 14.44
CA ASN A 191 -20.41 16.37 15.32
C ASN A 191 -20.64 16.09 16.82
N ALA A 192 -20.49 14.83 17.21
CA ALA A 192 -20.80 14.36 18.55
C ALA A 192 -19.48 14.11 19.28
N PRO A 193 -19.23 14.76 20.44
CA PRO A 193 -18.07 14.48 21.28
C PRO A 193 -17.99 13.02 21.72
N THR A 194 -19.12 12.32 21.70
CA THR A 194 -19.25 10.90 21.91
C THR A 194 -19.62 10.23 20.58
N PRO A 195 -18.83 9.26 20.09
CA PRO A 195 -19.19 8.56 18.86
C PRO A 195 -20.56 7.88 19.07
N PRO A 196 -21.58 8.15 18.24
CA PRO A 196 -22.86 7.45 18.33
C PRO A 196 -22.61 5.94 18.24
N VAL A 197 -23.46 5.17 18.92
CA VAL A 197 -23.28 3.74 19.20
C VAL A 197 -22.64 2.97 18.02
N PRO A 198 -23.11 3.06 16.75
CA PRO A 198 -22.53 2.33 15.62
C PRO A 198 -21.07 2.69 15.29
N THR A 199 -20.70 3.97 15.41
CA THR A 199 -19.32 4.44 15.16
C THR A 199 -18.39 4.11 16.31
N ALA A 200 -18.91 4.05 17.54
CA ALA A 200 -18.16 3.56 18.69
C ALA A 200 -17.78 2.10 18.49
N TRP A 201 -18.70 1.23 18.05
CA TRP A 201 -18.38 -0.16 17.70
C TRP A 201 -17.26 -0.25 16.67
N LEU A 202 -17.35 0.51 15.57
CA LEU A 202 -16.32 0.51 14.51
C LEU A 202 -14.95 0.99 14.99
N ASP A 203 -14.90 2.02 15.84
CA ASP A 203 -13.65 2.51 16.43
C ASP A 203 -12.99 1.45 17.34
N HIS A 204 -13.80 0.72 18.11
CA HIS A 204 -13.31 -0.40 18.93
C HIS A 204 -12.77 -1.56 18.07
N PHE A 205 -13.25 -1.76 16.84
CA PHE A 205 -12.75 -2.80 15.94
C PHE A 205 -11.42 -2.44 15.25
N LEU A 206 -11.25 -1.18 14.86
CA LEU A 206 -10.09 -0.75 14.07
C LEU A 206 -8.84 -0.49 14.92
N GLY A 207 -9.02 -0.25 16.21
CA GLY A 207 -7.95 -0.32 17.19
C GLY A 207 -6.90 0.77 17.17
N ALA A 208 -6.96 1.67 16.17
CA ALA A 208 -6.06 2.80 16.04
C ALA A 208 -6.11 3.68 17.30
N ASN A 209 -7.30 3.98 17.81
CA ASN A 209 -7.47 4.79 19.01
C ASN A 209 -6.89 4.13 20.27
N ARG A 210 -6.95 2.80 20.39
CA ARG A 210 -6.31 2.10 21.51
C ARG A 210 -4.79 2.08 21.39
N LEU A 211 -4.23 1.97 20.18
CA LEU A 211 -2.79 2.09 19.99
C LEU A 211 -2.29 3.46 20.48
N PHE A 212 -3.03 4.53 20.20
CA PHE A 212 -2.72 5.86 20.75
C PHE A 212 -2.90 5.93 22.27
N ARG A 213 -3.93 5.30 22.85
CA ARG A 213 -4.12 5.24 24.32
C ARG A 213 -3.05 4.41 25.04
N ILE A 214 -2.55 3.32 24.44
CA ILE A 214 -1.45 2.52 25.00
C ILE A 214 -0.20 3.38 25.18
N MET A 215 -0.05 4.40 24.33
CA MET A 215 1.03 5.35 24.45
C MET A 215 0.80 6.40 25.52
N GLU A 216 -0.33 6.49 26.22
CA GLU A 216 -0.54 7.49 27.28
C GLU A 216 0.23 7.14 28.58
N ILE A 217 0.57 8.16 29.37
CA ILE A 217 1.40 8.02 30.60
C ILE A 217 0.67 7.18 31.67
N ALA A 218 -0.66 7.25 31.70
CA ALA A 218 -1.51 6.60 32.71
C ALA A 218 -2.27 5.39 32.12
N PHE A 219 -1.54 4.45 31.52
CA PHE A 219 -2.15 3.22 31.01
C PHE A 219 -2.51 2.26 32.15
N ASP A 220 -3.81 2.07 32.39
CA ASP A 220 -4.35 1.12 33.38
C ASP A 220 -5.32 0.10 32.77
N GLU A 221 -5.33 -0.04 31.42
CA GLU A 221 -6.21 -1.00 30.77
C GLU A 221 -5.67 -2.44 30.88
N PRO A 222 -6.57 -3.44 30.90
CA PRO A 222 -6.15 -4.84 30.84
C PRO A 222 -5.45 -5.15 29.52
N ILE A 223 -4.47 -6.05 29.56
CA ILE A 223 -3.74 -6.56 28.38
C ILE A 223 -4.73 -7.04 27.30
N LEU A 224 -5.68 -7.87 27.72
CA LEU A 224 -6.77 -8.39 26.88
C LEU A 224 -8.00 -7.50 27.02
N SER A 225 -8.05 -6.39 26.29
CA SER A 225 -9.23 -5.53 26.29
C SER A 225 -10.35 -6.07 25.41
N TYR A 226 -11.51 -5.42 25.52
CA TYR A 226 -12.67 -5.70 24.67
C TYR A 226 -12.34 -5.70 23.17
N GLN A 227 -11.50 -4.78 22.72
CA GLN A 227 -11.05 -4.73 21.32
C GLN A 227 -10.36 -6.02 20.89
N VAL A 228 -9.46 -6.57 21.70
CA VAL A 228 -8.72 -7.81 21.36
C VAL A 228 -9.72 -8.94 21.14
N TRP A 229 -10.66 -9.10 22.06
CA TRP A 229 -11.71 -10.11 21.95
C TRP A 229 -12.63 -9.88 20.75
N SER A 230 -12.99 -8.62 20.47
CA SER A 230 -13.84 -8.28 19.32
C SER A 230 -13.14 -8.58 17.99
N ASN A 231 -11.84 -8.29 17.88
CA ASN A 231 -11.05 -8.54 16.67
C ASN A 231 -10.83 -10.03 16.44
N LEU A 232 -10.59 -10.79 17.51
CA LEU A 232 -10.54 -12.25 17.45
C LEU A 232 -11.89 -12.84 17.03
N GLY A 233 -13.00 -12.35 17.60
CA GLY A 233 -14.35 -12.79 17.24
C GLY A 233 -14.69 -12.53 15.77
N VAL A 234 -14.43 -11.32 15.28
CA VAL A 234 -14.66 -10.95 13.88
C VAL A 234 -13.73 -11.71 12.95
N SER A 235 -12.46 -11.89 13.30
CA SER A 235 -11.51 -12.71 12.52
C SER A 235 -12.00 -14.15 12.37
N LEU A 236 -12.51 -14.77 13.45
CA LEU A 236 -13.08 -16.12 13.40
C LEU A 236 -14.35 -16.16 12.53
N MET A 237 -15.24 -15.18 12.67
CA MET A 237 -16.45 -15.07 11.86
C MET A 237 -16.13 -14.95 10.36
N LEU A 238 -15.21 -14.04 9.99
CA LEU A 238 -14.77 -13.83 8.61
C LEU A 238 -14.07 -15.07 8.03
N SER A 239 -13.26 -15.76 8.84
CA SER A 239 -12.61 -17.01 8.42
C SER A 239 -13.64 -18.12 8.17
N GLY A 240 -14.71 -18.18 8.99
CA GLY A 240 -15.86 -19.05 8.75
C GLY A 240 -16.63 -18.70 7.47
N ILE A 241 -16.84 -17.42 7.19
CA ILE A 241 -17.46 -16.94 5.95
C ILE A 241 -16.60 -17.30 4.74
N ALA A 242 -15.28 -17.10 4.81
CA ALA A 242 -14.35 -17.49 3.76
C ALA A 242 -14.45 -18.99 3.47
N TRP A 243 -14.55 -19.82 4.52
CA TRP A 243 -14.74 -21.26 4.36
C TRP A 243 -16.07 -21.62 3.68
N GLY A 244 -17.19 -21.06 4.15
CA GLY A 244 -18.51 -21.35 3.60
C GLY A 244 -18.69 -20.88 2.15
N THR A 245 -18.12 -19.71 1.82
CA THR A 245 -18.20 -19.15 0.46
C THR A 245 -17.25 -19.82 -0.52
N PHE A 246 -16.15 -20.43 -0.05
CA PHE A 246 -15.16 -21.04 -0.94
C PHE A 246 -15.74 -22.12 -1.84
N ALA A 247 -16.57 -23.03 -1.29
CA ALA A 247 -17.20 -24.10 -2.06
C ALA A 247 -18.20 -23.53 -3.09
N LEU A 248 -19.04 -22.57 -2.69
CA LEU A 248 -20.05 -21.96 -3.55
C LEU A 248 -19.45 -21.15 -4.70
N VAL A 249 -18.40 -20.38 -4.41
CA VAL A 249 -17.71 -19.57 -5.43
C VAL A 249 -17.04 -20.46 -6.46
N GLN A 250 -16.49 -21.59 -6.03
CA GLN A 250 -15.84 -22.52 -6.93
C GLN A 250 -16.82 -23.21 -7.86
N GLU A 251 -17.93 -23.74 -7.34
CA GLU A 251 -18.98 -24.40 -8.12
C GLU A 251 -19.52 -23.46 -9.22
N LYS A 252 -19.75 -22.19 -8.86
CA LYS A 252 -20.20 -21.16 -9.81
C LYS A 252 -19.16 -20.86 -10.90
N GLN A 253 -17.87 -21.01 -10.61
CA GLN A 253 -16.81 -20.74 -11.58
C GLN A 253 -16.50 -21.92 -12.50
N GLU A 254 -16.58 -23.16 -11.99
CA GLU A 254 -16.53 -24.36 -12.83
C GLU A 254 -17.70 -24.38 -13.83
N PHE A 255 -18.89 -23.97 -13.38
CA PHE A 255 -20.04 -23.79 -14.27
C PHE A 255 -19.81 -22.69 -15.32
N ALA A 256 -19.19 -21.57 -14.95
CA ALA A 256 -18.87 -20.48 -15.87
C ALA A 256 -17.75 -20.80 -16.88
N ALA A 257 -16.84 -21.72 -16.53
CA ALA A 257 -15.78 -22.21 -17.41
C ALA A 257 -16.30 -23.27 -18.40
N SER A 258 -17.49 -23.84 -18.15
CA SER A 258 -18.11 -24.81 -19.04
C SER A 258 -18.53 -24.13 -20.36
N PRO A 259 -18.24 -24.72 -21.53
CA PRO A 259 -18.54 -24.13 -22.84
C PRO A 259 -20.03 -23.79 -23.03
N ALA A 260 -20.93 -24.45 -22.28
CA ALA A 260 -22.37 -24.17 -22.28
C ALA A 260 -22.76 -22.82 -21.64
N ALA A 261 -21.94 -22.26 -20.74
CA ALA A 261 -22.20 -20.98 -20.07
C ALA A 261 -21.62 -19.78 -20.84
N ARG A 262 -20.83 -20.01 -21.89
CA ARG A 262 -20.33 -18.97 -22.80
C ARG A 262 -21.46 -18.54 -23.71
N LYS A 263 -22.48 -17.86 -23.16
CA LYS A 263 -23.36 -17.00 -23.95
C LYS A 263 -22.43 -16.04 -24.70
N VAL A 264 -22.44 -16.15 -26.02
CA VAL A 264 -21.85 -15.19 -26.93
C VAL A 264 -22.67 -13.91 -26.79
N ASP A 265 -22.46 -13.16 -25.71
CA ASP A 265 -22.90 -11.77 -25.61
C ASP A 265 -21.96 -10.94 -26.49
N GLY A 266 -22.15 -11.10 -27.79
CA GLY A 266 -21.48 -10.38 -28.84
C GLY A 266 -22.49 -9.51 -29.57
N SER A 267 -22.80 -8.33 -29.03
CA SER A 267 -22.82 -7.21 -29.96
C SER A 267 -21.36 -6.81 -30.14
N PRO A 268 -20.84 -6.73 -31.37
CA PRO A 268 -19.54 -6.11 -31.58
C PRO A 268 -19.74 -4.66 -31.15
N ARG A 269 -19.28 -4.31 -29.95
CA ARG A 269 -19.19 -2.90 -29.55
C ARG A 269 -18.32 -2.26 -30.61
N VAL A 270 -18.96 -1.53 -31.53
CA VAL A 270 -18.31 -0.75 -32.57
C VAL A 270 -17.24 0.05 -31.86
N SER A 271 -15.98 -0.30 -32.12
CA SER A 271 -14.81 0.35 -31.56
C SER A 271 -14.99 1.85 -31.75
N ARG A 272 -15.25 2.59 -30.65
CA ARG A 272 -15.16 4.05 -30.66
C ARG A 272 -13.79 4.38 -31.25
N ARG A 273 -13.77 5.15 -32.35
CA ARG A 273 -12.58 5.53 -33.12
C ARG A 273 -11.39 5.69 -32.16
N ALA A 274 -10.43 4.76 -32.25
CA ALA A 274 -9.16 4.90 -31.56
C ALA A 274 -8.55 6.25 -31.95
N TRP A 275 -7.90 6.93 -31.01
CA TRP A 275 -7.21 8.18 -31.31
C TRP A 275 -6.25 7.96 -32.48
N GLN A 276 -6.48 8.69 -33.57
CA GLN A 276 -5.83 8.45 -34.87
C GLN A 276 -4.29 8.63 -34.81
N TRP A 277 -3.78 9.31 -33.78
CA TRP A 277 -2.38 9.67 -33.64
C TRP A 277 -1.52 8.53 -33.08
N SER A 278 -2.08 7.61 -32.29
CA SER A 278 -1.44 6.33 -31.97
C SER A 278 -2.42 5.35 -31.27
N PRO A 279 -2.63 4.15 -31.81
CA PRO A 279 -3.45 3.11 -31.16
C PRO A 279 -2.91 2.68 -29.79
N LEU A 280 -1.58 2.74 -29.59
CA LEU A 280 -0.91 2.35 -28.34
C LEU A 280 -1.26 3.26 -27.15
N ILE A 281 -1.35 4.59 -27.35
CA ILE A 281 -1.79 5.53 -26.29
C ILE A 281 -3.23 5.21 -25.88
N TRP A 282 -4.11 4.98 -26.86
CA TRP A 282 -5.51 4.67 -26.61
C TRP A 282 -5.69 3.35 -25.85
N GLN A 283 -4.92 2.33 -26.20
CA GLN A 283 -4.90 1.06 -25.47
C GLN A 283 -4.41 1.26 -24.03
N GLY A 284 -3.31 1.98 -23.83
CA GLY A 284 -2.78 2.28 -22.49
C GLY A 284 -3.79 3.02 -21.61
N PHE A 285 -4.51 3.99 -22.17
CA PHE A 285 -5.59 4.70 -21.49
C PHE A 285 -6.70 3.76 -21.02
N TYR A 286 -7.22 2.91 -21.90
CA TYR A 286 -8.32 2.00 -21.51
C TYR A 286 -7.87 0.90 -20.55
N GLN A 287 -6.62 0.45 -20.63
CA GLN A 287 -6.13 -0.64 -19.79
C GLN A 287 -5.76 -0.17 -18.37
N VAL A 288 -5.19 1.04 -18.23
CA VAL A 288 -4.79 1.59 -16.93
C VAL A 288 -5.89 2.45 -16.31
N VAL A 289 -6.56 3.30 -17.11
CA VAL A 289 -7.61 4.21 -16.64
C VAL A 289 -9.00 3.58 -16.73
N GLY A 290 -9.22 2.53 -17.52
CA GLY A 290 -10.58 1.97 -17.66
C GLY A 290 -11.53 2.82 -18.53
N GLY A 291 -11.02 3.86 -19.19
CA GLY A 291 -11.74 4.71 -20.14
C GLY A 291 -12.28 6.03 -19.55
N PRO A 292 -13.03 6.81 -20.35
CA PRO A 292 -13.42 8.18 -19.98
C PRO A 292 -14.43 8.24 -18.83
N MET A 293 -15.32 7.25 -18.71
CA MET A 293 -16.28 7.19 -17.60
C MET A 293 -15.59 7.00 -16.26
N TYR A 294 -14.51 6.20 -16.23
CA TYR A 294 -13.74 5.98 -15.02
C TYR A 294 -12.89 7.20 -14.67
N LEU A 295 -12.38 7.93 -15.66
CA LEU A 295 -11.72 9.22 -15.44
C LEU A 295 -12.66 10.23 -14.76
N VAL A 296 -13.91 10.35 -15.23
CA VAL A 296 -14.93 11.19 -14.58
C VAL A 296 -15.24 10.69 -13.17
N GLY A 297 -15.36 9.37 -12.99
CA GLY A 297 -15.51 8.76 -11.67
C GLY A 297 -14.37 9.13 -10.71
N ARG A 298 -13.13 9.11 -11.18
CA ARG A 298 -11.96 9.56 -10.40
C ARG A 298 -12.04 11.03 -10.03
N MET A 299 -12.43 11.91 -10.95
CA MET A 299 -12.64 13.33 -10.64
C MET A 299 -13.68 13.53 -9.53
N ILE A 300 -14.80 12.79 -9.59
CA ILE A 300 -15.82 12.85 -8.54
C ILE A 300 -15.26 12.37 -7.21
N VAL A 301 -14.47 11.29 -7.20
CA VAL A 301 -13.82 10.79 -5.97
C VAL A 301 -12.89 11.85 -5.39
N HIS A 302 -12.05 12.51 -6.20
CA HIS A 302 -11.16 13.58 -5.72
C HIS A 302 -11.95 14.76 -5.15
N PHE A 303 -13.06 15.14 -5.79
CA PHE A 303 -13.93 16.19 -5.30
C PHE A 303 -14.56 15.83 -3.95
N LEU A 304 -15.08 14.60 -3.82
CA LEU A 304 -15.67 14.10 -2.58
C LEU A 304 -14.64 14.00 -1.44
N THR A 305 -13.41 13.58 -1.74
CA THR A 305 -12.35 13.50 -0.71
C THR A 305 -11.93 14.88 -0.23
N VAL A 306 -11.78 15.86 -1.14
CA VAL A 306 -11.50 17.26 -0.75
C VAL A 306 -12.64 17.82 0.09
N MET A 307 -13.90 17.61 -0.32
CA MET A 307 -15.07 18.02 0.47
C MET A 307 -15.07 17.40 1.87
N ALA A 308 -14.73 16.11 1.98
CA ALA A 308 -14.65 15.41 3.26
C ALA A 308 -13.52 15.97 4.16
N LEU A 309 -12.35 16.27 3.59
CA LEU A 309 -11.24 16.91 4.31
C LEU A 309 -11.62 18.29 4.84
N LEU A 310 -12.33 19.09 4.04
CA LEU A 310 -12.82 20.40 4.45
C LEU A 310 -13.85 20.29 5.56
N MET A 311 -14.84 19.38 5.43
CA MET A 311 -15.79 19.12 6.50
C MET A 311 -15.10 18.74 7.81
N TRP A 312 -14.02 17.95 7.74
CA TRP A 312 -13.23 17.60 8.92
C TRP A 312 -12.50 18.80 9.52
N MET A 313 -11.86 19.63 8.71
CA MET A 313 -11.21 20.85 9.22
C MET A 313 -12.23 21.80 9.87
N SER A 314 -13.41 21.96 9.26
CA SER A 314 -14.49 22.75 9.83
C SER A 314 -15.00 22.19 11.17
N SER A 315 -14.99 20.86 11.35
CA SER A 315 -15.40 20.23 12.62
C SER A 315 -14.49 20.59 13.81
N TRP A 316 -13.28 21.10 13.55
CA TRP A 316 -12.36 21.57 14.59
C TRP A 316 -12.62 23.03 15.01
N GLY A 317 -13.73 23.63 14.55
CA GLY A 317 -14.23 24.92 15.01
C GLY A 317 -13.75 26.14 14.22
N GLY A 318 -13.09 25.93 13.07
CA GLY A 318 -12.65 27.00 12.16
C GLY A 318 -13.65 27.27 11.03
N THR A 319 -13.77 28.54 10.64
CA THR A 319 -14.36 28.94 9.35
C THR A 319 -13.29 28.77 8.27
N ILE A 320 -13.63 28.09 7.18
CA ILE A 320 -12.68 27.81 6.09
C ILE A 320 -12.60 29.03 5.19
N ASP A 321 -11.44 29.69 5.21
CA ASP A 321 -11.13 30.78 4.28
C ASP A 321 -10.69 30.24 2.91
N SER A 322 -10.70 31.10 1.88
CA SER A 322 -10.33 30.70 0.51
C SER A 322 -8.89 30.18 0.39
N GLU A 323 -7.98 30.70 1.21
CA GLU A 323 -6.58 30.26 1.29
C GLU A 323 -6.47 28.85 1.91
N GLU A 324 -7.19 28.57 3.00
CA GLU A 324 -7.22 27.24 3.60
C GLU A 324 -7.78 26.20 2.62
N PHE A 325 -8.85 26.56 1.90
CA PHE A 325 -9.43 25.72 0.87
C PHE A 325 -8.43 25.38 -0.25
N ALA A 326 -7.69 26.39 -0.72
CA ALA A 326 -6.66 26.20 -1.74
C ALA A 326 -5.47 25.36 -1.23
N GLY A 327 -5.04 25.57 0.02
CA GLY A 327 -4.03 24.75 0.68
C GLY A 327 -4.42 23.26 0.74
N VAL A 328 -5.68 22.95 1.09
CA VAL A 328 -6.20 21.58 1.09
C VAL A 328 -6.20 20.97 -0.32
N LEU A 329 -6.58 21.75 -1.35
CA LEU A 329 -6.57 21.31 -2.74
C LEU A 329 -5.15 20.96 -3.23
N ILE A 330 -4.17 21.82 -2.94
CA ILE A 330 -2.77 21.60 -3.32
C ILE A 330 -2.22 20.39 -2.57
N PHE A 331 -2.41 20.32 -1.25
CA PHE A 331 -1.92 19.20 -0.43
C PHE A 331 -2.49 17.86 -0.87
N TRP A 332 -3.83 17.77 -1.01
CA TRP A 332 -4.48 16.56 -1.50
C TRP A 332 -4.07 16.23 -2.93
N GLY A 333 -3.98 17.24 -3.80
CA GLY A 333 -3.58 17.07 -5.19
C GLY A 333 -2.16 16.49 -5.32
N VAL A 334 -1.21 17.00 -4.55
CA VAL A 334 0.17 16.47 -4.51
C VAL A 334 0.19 15.05 -3.95
N PHE A 335 -0.51 14.79 -2.84
CA PHE A 335 -0.61 13.45 -2.26
C PHE A 335 -1.20 12.43 -3.24
N ALA A 336 -2.33 12.78 -3.86
CA ALA A 336 -2.99 11.96 -4.88
C ALA A 336 -2.08 11.76 -6.09
N TRP A 337 -1.35 12.77 -6.55
CA TRP A 337 -0.41 12.66 -7.66
C TRP A 337 0.71 11.64 -7.37
N VAL A 338 1.29 11.66 -6.17
CA VAL A 338 2.32 10.70 -5.77
C VAL A 338 1.77 9.27 -5.71
N CYS A 339 0.64 9.08 -5.01
CA CYS A 339 0.02 7.76 -4.83
C CYS A 339 -0.54 7.18 -6.13
N GLU A 340 -1.29 7.96 -6.90
CA GLU A 340 -1.81 7.52 -8.19
C GLU A 340 -0.70 7.33 -9.21
N GLY A 341 0.36 8.15 -9.18
CA GLY A 341 1.54 7.97 -9.99
C GLY A 341 2.22 6.64 -9.73
N ALA A 342 2.36 6.26 -8.45
CA ALA A 342 2.88 4.95 -8.07
C ALA A 342 1.96 3.80 -8.53
N TYR A 343 0.64 3.97 -8.41
CA TYR A 343 -0.32 3.00 -8.96
C TYR A 343 -0.16 2.83 -10.47
N VAL A 344 -0.14 3.93 -11.23
CA VAL A 344 0.03 3.94 -12.67
C VAL A 344 1.36 3.27 -13.05
N ALA A 345 2.46 3.67 -12.42
CA ALA A 345 3.80 3.10 -12.57
C ALA A 345 3.79 1.58 -12.37
N SER A 346 3.07 1.06 -11.37
CA SER A 346 2.97 -0.38 -11.13
C SER A 346 2.22 -1.14 -12.22
N GLN A 347 1.30 -0.50 -12.95
CA GLN A 347 0.41 -1.14 -13.91
C GLN A 347 0.86 -1.04 -15.37
N VAL A 348 1.70 -0.03 -15.72
CA VAL A 348 2.05 0.29 -17.11
C VAL A 348 2.38 -0.95 -17.93
N PHE A 349 3.32 -1.78 -17.46
CA PHE A 349 3.78 -2.98 -18.18
C PHE A 349 3.19 -4.28 -17.66
N ARG A 350 2.71 -4.28 -16.40
CA ARG A 350 2.25 -5.49 -15.71
C ARG A 350 1.09 -6.17 -16.42
N GLY A 351 0.17 -5.38 -16.98
CA GLY A 351 -0.97 -5.91 -17.73
C GLY A 351 -0.59 -6.76 -18.93
N GLU A 352 0.49 -6.42 -19.66
CA GLU A 352 0.94 -7.20 -20.83
C GLU A 352 1.84 -8.37 -20.44
N ILE A 353 2.68 -8.18 -19.42
CA ILE A 353 3.57 -9.23 -18.94
C ILE A 353 2.72 -10.36 -18.36
N ALA A 354 1.72 -10.04 -17.53
CA ALA A 354 0.77 -11.02 -17.00
C ALA A 354 -0.11 -11.62 -18.11
N GLY A 355 -0.45 -10.83 -19.13
CA GLY A 355 -1.24 -11.28 -20.29
C GLY A 355 -0.44 -12.06 -21.35
N GLN A 356 0.87 -12.22 -21.19
CA GLN A 356 1.79 -12.77 -22.21
C GLN A 356 1.70 -12.09 -23.59
N THR A 357 1.21 -10.85 -23.64
CA THR A 357 1.06 -10.05 -24.86
C THR A 357 2.25 -9.11 -25.08
N TRP A 358 3.18 -9.04 -24.13
CA TRP A 358 4.40 -8.23 -24.27
C TRP A 358 5.29 -8.72 -25.41
N SER A 359 5.48 -10.03 -25.55
CA SER A 359 6.28 -10.63 -26.62
C SER A 359 5.69 -10.33 -28.00
N THR A 360 4.36 -10.39 -28.14
CA THR A 360 3.68 -10.08 -29.41
C THR A 360 3.76 -8.59 -29.76
N LEU A 361 3.71 -7.69 -28.78
CA LEU A 361 3.92 -6.26 -29.01
C LEU A 361 5.35 -5.95 -29.49
N CYS A 362 6.35 -6.67 -28.96
CA CYS A 362 7.74 -6.48 -29.33
C CYS A 362 8.12 -7.11 -30.68
N LEU A 363 7.22 -7.89 -31.30
CA LEU A 363 7.38 -8.33 -32.70
C LEU A 363 7.09 -7.20 -33.70
N LEU A 364 6.50 -6.09 -33.27
CA LEU A 364 6.30 -4.93 -34.14
C LEU A 364 7.67 -4.41 -34.62
N PRO A 365 7.80 -3.97 -35.89
CA PRO A 365 9.04 -3.42 -36.43
C PRO A 365 9.25 -1.99 -35.91
N ARG A 366 9.35 -1.84 -34.59
CA ARG A 366 9.53 -0.59 -33.85
C ARG A 366 10.51 -0.79 -32.72
N SER A 367 11.20 0.27 -32.35
CA SER A 367 12.13 0.23 -31.22
C SER A 367 11.36 0.09 -29.88
N LEU A 368 11.99 -0.48 -28.86
CA LEU A 368 11.37 -0.62 -27.53
C LEU A 368 10.90 0.73 -26.94
N PRO A 369 11.65 1.85 -27.06
CA PRO A 369 11.18 3.16 -26.62
C PRO A 369 9.92 3.63 -27.35
N GLU A 370 9.79 3.35 -28.65
CA GLU A 370 8.61 3.70 -29.45
C GLU A 370 7.34 2.93 -29.05
N ILE A 371 7.50 1.81 -28.34
CA ILE A 371 6.38 1.04 -27.77
C ILE A 371 6.11 1.51 -26.33
N ALA A 372 7.16 1.71 -25.54
CA ALA A 372 7.08 2.04 -24.13
C ALA A 372 6.55 3.46 -23.85
N TYR A 373 7.05 4.49 -24.56
CA TYR A 373 6.65 5.88 -24.29
C TYR A 373 5.18 6.18 -24.61
N PRO A 374 4.62 5.76 -25.76
CA PRO A 374 3.18 5.94 -26.02
C PRO A 374 2.30 5.26 -24.95
N ARG A 375 2.76 4.12 -24.42
CA ARG A 375 2.05 3.42 -23.36
C ARG A 375 2.10 4.19 -22.03
N LEU A 376 3.27 4.73 -21.69
CA LEU A 376 3.44 5.63 -20.54
C LEU A 376 2.52 6.85 -20.68
N LEU A 377 2.48 7.50 -21.85
CA LEU A 377 1.61 8.66 -22.11
C LEU A 377 0.13 8.33 -21.94
N GLY A 378 -0.33 7.17 -22.44
CA GLY A 378 -1.70 6.70 -22.20
C GLY A 378 -1.98 6.49 -20.71
N ALA A 379 -1.02 5.97 -19.96
CA ALA A 379 -1.15 5.73 -18.53
C ALA A 379 -1.11 7.03 -17.70
N LEU A 380 -0.32 8.03 -18.09
CA LEU A 380 -0.19 9.33 -17.42
C LEU A 380 -1.49 10.15 -17.43
N THR A 381 -2.38 9.91 -18.40
CA THR A 381 -3.72 10.53 -18.41
C THR A 381 -4.55 10.21 -17.16
N ALA A 382 -4.21 9.14 -16.43
CA ALA A 382 -4.84 8.81 -15.16
C ALA A 382 -4.63 9.90 -14.08
N LEU A 383 -3.54 10.67 -14.17
CA LEU A 383 -3.11 11.70 -13.20
C LEU A 383 -3.77 13.06 -13.43
N VAL A 384 -4.55 13.22 -14.51
CA VAL A 384 -5.24 14.47 -14.85
C VAL A 384 -6.09 15.02 -13.70
N PRO A 385 -6.85 14.22 -12.93
CA PRO A 385 -7.63 14.73 -11.80
C PRO A 385 -6.76 15.35 -10.71
N ALA A 386 -5.65 14.69 -10.34
CA ALA A 386 -4.73 15.18 -9.32
C ALA A 386 -4.04 16.48 -9.75
N ILE A 387 -3.54 16.54 -10.99
CA ILE A 387 -2.95 17.76 -11.57
C ILE A 387 -3.99 18.88 -11.64
N GLY A 388 -5.25 18.56 -11.96
CA GLY A 388 -6.35 19.51 -11.96
C GLY A 388 -6.61 20.11 -10.57
N CYS A 389 -6.57 19.30 -9.51
CA CYS A 389 -6.68 19.78 -8.12
C CYS A 389 -5.53 20.73 -7.75
N ILE A 390 -4.29 20.38 -8.10
CA ILE A 390 -3.11 21.23 -7.84
C ILE A 390 -3.25 22.55 -8.60
N GLY A 391 -3.57 22.50 -9.90
CA GLY A 391 -3.71 23.69 -10.73
C GLY A 391 -4.83 24.62 -10.27
N PHE A 392 -5.97 24.05 -9.85
CA PHE A 392 -7.07 24.85 -9.31
C PHE A 392 -6.73 25.47 -7.95
N GLY A 393 -6.02 24.74 -7.08
CA GLY A 393 -5.54 25.29 -5.81
C GLY A 393 -4.52 26.43 -6.02
N LEU A 394 -3.54 26.24 -6.91
CA LEU A 394 -2.57 27.29 -7.26
C LEU A 394 -3.22 28.54 -7.87
N TRP A 395 -4.28 28.35 -8.67
CA TRP A 395 -5.03 29.48 -9.24
C TRP A 395 -5.72 30.35 -8.17
N LEU A 396 -6.14 29.75 -7.06
CA LEU A 396 -6.80 30.46 -5.96
C LEU A 396 -5.83 31.26 -5.07
N VAL A 397 -4.56 30.85 -5.01
CA VAL A 397 -3.50 31.46 -4.17
C VAL A 397 -2.40 32.04 -5.06
N LEU A 398 -2.75 32.50 -6.26
CA LEU A 398 -1.77 32.93 -7.25
C LEU A 398 -0.91 34.09 -6.73
N ASP A 399 -1.53 35.02 -5.99
CA ASP A 399 -0.86 36.22 -5.49
C ASP A 399 0.17 35.86 -4.41
N ASP A 400 -0.18 35.06 -3.40
CA ASP A 400 0.77 34.64 -2.36
C ASP A 400 1.81 33.63 -2.88
N PHE A 401 1.45 32.83 -3.89
CA PHE A 401 2.35 31.84 -4.47
C PHE A 401 3.52 32.48 -5.23
N VAL A 402 3.33 33.67 -5.81
CA VAL A 402 4.42 34.41 -6.49
C VAL A 402 5.50 34.80 -5.50
N ASP A 403 5.14 35.23 -4.28
CA ASP A 403 6.10 35.57 -3.24
C ASP A 403 6.91 34.34 -2.80
N VAL A 404 6.29 33.15 -2.76
CA VAL A 404 6.96 31.88 -2.43
C VAL A 404 7.96 31.45 -3.52
N LEU A 405 7.75 31.83 -4.78
CA LEU A 405 8.67 31.50 -5.89
C LEU A 405 10.01 32.24 -5.81
N ASP A 406 10.06 33.36 -5.08
CA ASP A 406 11.27 34.14 -4.87
C ASP A 406 12.16 33.56 -3.75
N GLU A 407 11.65 32.59 -2.97
CA GLU A 407 12.43 31.91 -1.93
C GLU A 407 13.31 30.78 -2.50
N ASP A 408 14.63 30.87 -2.32
CA ASP A 408 15.59 29.82 -2.74
C ASP A 408 15.31 28.46 -2.07
N GLU A 409 14.77 28.47 -0.85
CA GLU A 409 14.38 27.27 -0.11
C GLU A 409 13.26 26.48 -0.80
N PHE A 410 12.31 27.18 -1.42
CA PHE A 410 11.20 26.56 -2.16
C PHE A 410 11.73 25.70 -3.32
N TRP A 411 12.63 26.25 -4.14
CA TRP A 411 13.22 25.53 -5.27
C TRP A 411 14.04 24.33 -4.84
N MET A 412 14.77 24.45 -3.73
CA MET A 412 15.52 23.34 -3.15
C MET A 412 14.60 22.20 -2.70
N ILE A 413 13.53 22.51 -1.96
CA ILE A 413 12.54 21.53 -1.50
C ILE A 413 11.85 20.88 -2.71
N LEU A 414 11.44 21.67 -3.70
CA LEU A 414 10.77 21.18 -4.91
C LEU A 414 11.69 20.25 -5.73
N PHE A 415 12.95 20.62 -5.90
CA PHE A 415 13.95 19.80 -6.59
C PHE A 415 14.15 18.46 -5.88
N TYR A 416 14.33 18.49 -4.55
CA TYR A 416 14.49 17.29 -3.76
C TYR A 416 13.24 16.39 -3.80
N PHE A 417 12.07 16.97 -3.57
CA PHE A 417 10.79 16.26 -3.58
C PHE A 417 10.53 15.59 -4.93
N SER A 418 10.72 16.33 -6.03
CA SER A 418 10.52 15.78 -7.38
C SER A 418 11.53 14.68 -7.70
N ALA A 419 12.79 14.78 -7.25
CA ALA A 419 13.77 13.70 -7.38
C ALA A 419 13.31 12.41 -6.69
N GLN A 420 12.75 12.51 -5.48
CA GLN A 420 12.25 11.36 -4.73
C GLN A 420 11.03 10.71 -5.39
N VAL A 421 10.09 11.52 -5.89
CA VAL A 421 8.91 10.99 -6.60
C VAL A 421 9.31 10.27 -7.88
N VAL A 422 10.22 10.86 -8.66
CA VAL A 422 10.73 10.27 -9.91
C VAL A 422 11.46 8.94 -9.62
N LEU A 423 12.31 8.89 -8.60
CA LEU A 423 12.96 7.65 -8.17
C LEU A 423 11.93 6.61 -7.70
N GLY A 424 10.94 7.00 -6.91
CA GLY A 424 9.89 6.12 -6.42
C GLY A 424 9.07 5.46 -7.53
N TRP A 425 8.68 6.22 -8.56
CA TRP A 425 7.96 5.68 -9.71
C TRP A 425 8.83 4.74 -10.57
N HIS A 426 10.13 5.05 -10.73
CA HIS A 426 11.08 4.18 -11.43
C HIS A 426 11.35 2.88 -10.65
N LEU A 427 11.49 2.94 -9.33
CA LEU A 427 11.61 1.74 -8.51
C LEU A 427 10.33 0.90 -8.54
N THR A 428 9.16 1.55 -8.52
CA THR A 428 7.87 0.85 -8.61
C THR A 428 7.73 0.09 -9.93
N THR A 429 8.06 0.72 -11.06
CA THR A 429 8.07 0.06 -12.37
C THR A 429 9.07 -1.10 -12.42
N LEU A 430 10.30 -0.89 -11.93
CA LEU A 430 11.33 -1.94 -11.87
C LEU A 430 10.86 -3.15 -11.05
N PHE A 431 10.34 -2.94 -9.84
CA PHE A 431 9.85 -4.02 -8.98
C PHE A 431 8.65 -4.74 -9.59
N SER A 432 7.75 -4.01 -10.25
CA SER A 432 6.61 -4.59 -10.95
C SER A 432 7.02 -5.53 -12.11
N ILE A 433 8.10 -5.21 -12.81
CA ILE A 433 8.61 -6.03 -13.94
C ILE A 433 9.47 -7.20 -13.44
N THR A 434 10.26 -7.00 -12.38
CA THR A 434 11.25 -7.99 -11.91
C THR A 434 10.65 -9.06 -11.01
N ILE A 435 9.62 -8.75 -10.23
CA ILE A 435 9.06 -9.67 -9.25
C ILE A 435 7.75 -10.26 -9.79
N ASP A 436 7.83 -11.43 -10.42
CA ASP A 436 6.68 -12.18 -10.96
C ASP A 436 5.57 -12.43 -9.95
N TRP A 437 5.96 -12.66 -8.70
CA TRP A 437 5.05 -12.97 -7.60
C TRP A 437 4.45 -11.71 -6.94
N SER A 438 4.99 -10.52 -7.22
CA SER A 438 4.58 -9.30 -6.53
C SER A 438 3.27 -8.79 -7.09
N ALA A 439 2.19 -8.81 -6.31
CA ALA A 439 1.01 -8.01 -6.64
C ALA A 439 1.41 -6.53 -6.73
N TRP A 440 0.71 -5.75 -7.55
CA TRP A 440 0.99 -4.32 -7.75
C TRP A 440 1.22 -3.51 -6.46
N PRO A 441 0.53 -3.73 -5.32
CA PRO A 441 0.79 -2.93 -4.14
C PRO A 441 2.09 -3.33 -3.40
N ILE A 442 2.62 -4.54 -3.63
CA ILE A 442 3.95 -4.93 -3.10
C ILE A 442 5.05 -4.11 -3.77
N SER A 443 4.95 -3.89 -5.08
CA SER A 443 5.94 -3.09 -5.82
C SER A 443 5.97 -1.63 -5.34
N ILE A 444 4.78 -1.05 -5.09
CA ILE A 444 4.64 0.30 -4.53
C ILE A 444 5.23 0.33 -3.12
N PHE A 445 4.84 -0.61 -2.26
CA PHE A 445 5.31 -0.68 -0.89
C PHE A 445 6.84 -0.75 -0.81
N LEU A 446 7.45 -1.64 -1.59
CA LEU A 446 8.91 -1.81 -1.61
C LEU A 446 9.62 -0.56 -2.12
N ALA A 447 9.09 0.08 -3.17
CA ALA A 447 9.63 1.34 -3.67
C ALA A 447 9.53 2.45 -2.62
N THR A 448 8.39 2.58 -1.94
CA THR A 448 8.21 3.55 -0.86
C THR A 448 9.17 3.31 0.29
N VAL A 449 9.38 2.06 0.72
CA VAL A 449 10.35 1.74 1.78
C VAL A 449 11.77 2.16 1.39
N VAL A 450 12.19 1.92 0.15
CA VAL A 450 13.52 2.34 -0.33
C VAL A 450 13.65 3.86 -0.33
N VAL A 451 12.64 4.59 -0.81
CA VAL A 451 12.63 6.06 -0.82
C VAL A 451 12.64 6.62 0.61
N VAL A 452 11.84 6.05 1.51
CA VAL A 452 11.80 6.45 2.92
C VAL A 452 13.15 6.21 3.58
N LEU A 453 13.77 5.04 3.41
CA LEU A 453 15.11 4.77 3.94
C LEU A 453 16.17 5.74 3.39
N ALA A 454 16.09 6.10 2.10
CA ALA A 454 16.96 7.08 1.50
C ALA A 454 16.77 8.48 2.11
N ASN A 455 15.52 8.91 2.29
CA ASN A 455 15.19 10.19 2.95
C ASN A 455 15.69 10.23 4.40
N ILE A 456 15.51 9.13 5.14
CA ILE A 456 15.97 9.07 6.51
C ILE A 456 17.51 9.11 6.55
N CYS A 457 18.21 8.42 5.64
CA CYS A 457 19.66 8.54 5.53
C CYS A 457 20.13 9.97 5.25
N LEU A 458 19.44 10.69 4.35
CA LEU A 458 19.73 12.11 4.10
C LEU A 458 19.53 12.97 5.35
N MET A 459 18.45 12.78 6.10
CA MET A 459 18.23 13.53 7.34
C MET A 459 19.38 13.33 8.34
N VAL A 460 19.94 12.11 8.44
CA VAL A 460 21.12 11.82 9.29
C VAL A 460 22.31 12.63 8.78
N CYS A 461 22.52 12.64 7.46
CA CYS A 461 23.63 13.37 6.86
C CYS A 461 23.51 14.89 7.07
N ILE A 462 22.30 15.45 6.98
CA ILE A 462 22.07 16.87 7.21
C ILE A 462 22.33 17.22 8.68
N GLU A 463 21.77 16.45 9.60
CA GLU A 463 21.92 16.71 11.04
C GLU A 463 23.37 16.52 11.54
N THR A 464 24.18 15.69 10.85
CA THR A 464 25.62 15.57 11.14
C THR A 464 26.48 16.65 10.47
N ALA A 465 25.97 17.34 9.44
CA ALA A 465 26.69 18.40 8.77
C ALA A 465 26.47 19.73 9.50
N ALA A 466 27.57 20.41 9.88
CA ALA A 466 27.50 21.66 10.63
C ALA A 466 26.63 22.73 9.93
N THR A 467 25.93 23.51 10.76
CA THR A 467 24.85 24.42 10.38
C THR A 467 25.23 25.47 9.33
N GLY A 468 24.29 25.80 8.45
CA GLY A 468 24.40 26.88 7.46
C GLY A 468 24.47 26.38 6.01
N SER A 469 25.40 26.92 5.21
CA SER A 469 25.49 26.63 3.76
C SER A 469 25.78 25.17 3.41
N GLY A 470 26.27 24.38 4.37
CA GLY A 470 26.52 22.94 4.20
C GLY A 470 25.24 22.12 4.02
N GLU A 471 24.15 22.50 4.71
CA GLU A 471 22.87 21.80 4.65
C GLU A 471 22.24 21.94 3.26
N GLN A 472 22.20 23.16 2.73
CA GLN A 472 21.68 23.44 1.39
C GLN A 472 22.50 22.70 0.32
N ALA A 473 23.83 22.73 0.40
CA ALA A 473 24.69 22.01 -0.55
C ALA A 473 24.45 20.50 -0.51
N LEU A 474 24.22 19.91 0.67
CA LEU A 474 23.92 18.48 0.81
C LEU A 474 22.58 18.10 0.19
N VAL A 475 21.54 18.91 0.38
CA VAL A 475 20.22 18.64 -0.23
C VAL A 475 20.33 18.64 -1.76
N TRP A 476 21.04 19.61 -2.35
CA TRP A 476 21.30 19.66 -3.79
C TRP A 476 22.10 18.46 -4.27
N LEU A 477 23.20 18.10 -3.60
CA LEU A 477 24.03 16.96 -3.96
C LEU A 477 23.26 15.64 -3.91
N VAL A 478 22.46 15.42 -2.87
CA VAL A 478 21.67 14.19 -2.75
C VAL A 478 20.52 14.20 -3.76
N GLY A 479 19.86 15.33 -4.00
CA GLY A 479 18.87 15.46 -5.08
C GLY A 479 19.46 15.12 -6.46
N MET A 480 20.68 15.58 -6.75
CA MET A 480 21.40 15.21 -7.98
C MET A 480 21.73 13.71 -8.01
N ALA A 481 22.19 13.15 -6.89
CA ALA A 481 22.49 11.72 -6.79
C ALA A 481 21.23 10.85 -6.97
N THR A 482 20.07 11.26 -6.45
CA THR A 482 18.81 10.52 -6.59
C THR A 482 18.27 10.59 -8.01
N TYR A 483 18.42 11.73 -8.70
CA TYR A 483 18.17 11.80 -10.15
C TYR A 483 19.12 10.90 -10.95
N GLY A 484 20.40 10.89 -10.61
CA GLY A 484 21.38 9.97 -11.21
C GLY A 484 20.99 8.51 -11.02
N ALA A 485 20.58 8.13 -9.79
CA ALA A 485 20.07 6.80 -9.48
C ALA A 485 18.81 6.47 -10.28
N SER A 486 17.89 7.43 -10.45
CA SER A 486 16.70 7.24 -11.30
C SER A 486 17.08 6.96 -12.75
N GLY A 487 18.10 7.64 -13.30
CA GLY A 487 18.64 7.36 -14.63
C GLY A 487 19.18 5.93 -14.76
N VAL A 488 19.91 5.44 -13.74
CA VAL A 488 20.39 4.05 -13.70
C VAL A 488 19.22 3.06 -13.66
N VAL A 489 18.21 3.32 -12.82
CA VAL A 489 17.00 2.47 -12.75
C VAL A 489 16.25 2.48 -14.08
N HIS A 490 16.20 3.61 -14.79
CA HIS A 490 15.61 3.71 -16.13
C HIS A 490 16.29 2.77 -17.13
N VAL A 491 17.62 2.74 -17.16
CA VAL A 491 18.39 1.81 -18.01
C VAL A 491 18.14 0.35 -17.63
N LEU A 492 18.06 0.05 -16.33
CA LEU A 492 17.74 -1.29 -15.82
C LEU A 492 16.32 -1.76 -16.21
N ILE A 493 15.34 -0.85 -16.26
CA ILE A 493 14.00 -1.18 -16.75
C ILE A 493 14.07 -1.60 -18.23
N GLY A 494 14.81 -0.87 -19.07
CA GLY A 494 15.00 -1.22 -20.48
C GLY A 494 15.68 -2.58 -20.66
N SER A 495 16.73 -2.88 -19.90
CA SER A 495 17.41 -4.17 -19.97
C SER A 495 16.54 -5.34 -19.48
N ARG A 496 15.68 -5.13 -18.49
CA ARG A 496 14.73 -6.14 -18.02
C ARG A 496 13.57 -6.38 -18.98
N LEU A 497 13.06 -5.33 -19.62
CA LEU A 497 12.01 -5.48 -20.63
C LEU A 497 12.51 -6.24 -21.87
N THR A 498 13.80 -6.11 -22.21
CA THR A 498 14.42 -6.87 -23.30
C THR A 498 14.74 -8.31 -22.90
N SER A 499 15.21 -8.58 -21.68
CA SER A 499 15.49 -9.95 -21.24
C SER A 499 14.23 -10.84 -21.26
N ARG A 500 13.07 -10.27 -20.92
CA ARG A 500 11.75 -10.93 -20.95
C ARG A 500 11.26 -11.30 -22.37
N LEU A 501 11.97 -10.89 -23.42
CA LEU A 501 11.65 -11.29 -24.79
C LEU A 501 12.25 -12.66 -25.16
N GLY A 502 13.26 -13.11 -24.41
CA GLY A 502 13.94 -14.39 -24.64
C GLY A 502 13.49 -15.52 -23.71
N GLU A 503 12.69 -15.22 -22.70
CA GLU A 503 11.99 -16.17 -21.81
C GLU A 503 10.59 -16.46 -22.35
#